data_AF-H1Y0F1-F1
#
_entry.id   AF-H1Y0F1-F1
#
_cell.length_a   1.000
_cell.length_b   1.000
_cell.length_c   1.000
_cell.angle_alpha   90.00
_cell.angle_beta   90.00
_cell.angle_gamma   90.00
#
_symmetry.space_group_name_H-M   'P 1'
#
loop_
_entity.id
_entity.type
_entity.pdbx_description
1 polymer ?
#
loop_
_entity_poly.entity_id
_entity_poly.type
_entity_poly.pdbx_seq_one_letter_code
_entity_poly.pdbx_strand_id
1 'polypeptide(L)'
;MTPRIINISMLKRPSYDTSREYTGVQILKTYPAQIDCNVNSKYFDLYVCKQRTNLDTIYIFNECAQVSDFALDTTINIEVVFYRNDTLKSHPDKVTVFVPKTLQISKNAKYAFVKLKGIVL
;
A
#
# COMPACT_ATOMS: atom_id res chain seq x y z
N MET A 1 -13.46 -2.62 11.87
CA MET A 1 -13.42 -2.81 10.40
C MET A 1 -13.66 -4.28 10.13
N THR A 2 -14.04 -4.68 8.91
CA THR A 2 -14.25 -6.10 8.58
C THR A 2 -13.32 -6.52 7.44
N PRO A 3 -12.86 -7.78 7.40
CA PRO A 3 -12.04 -8.26 6.30
C PRO A 3 -12.82 -8.18 4.98
N ARG A 4 -12.16 -7.73 3.92
CA ARG A 4 -12.71 -7.65 2.56
C ARG A 4 -11.66 -8.14 1.58
N ILE A 5 -12.14 -8.83 0.56
CA ILE A 5 -11.31 -9.29 -0.55
C ILE A 5 -11.27 -8.20 -1.62
N ILE A 6 -10.06 -7.79 -2.00
CA ILE A 6 -9.82 -6.93 -3.15
C ILE A 6 -9.28 -7.80 -4.29
N ASN A 7 -9.92 -7.73 -5.45
CA ASN A 7 -9.44 -8.37 -6.67
C ASN A 7 -8.34 -7.50 -7.29
N ILE A 8 -7.10 -7.96 -7.23
CA ILE A 8 -5.92 -7.26 -7.76
C ILE A 8 -5.92 -7.25 -9.28
N SER A 9 -6.46 -8.30 -9.91
CA SER A 9 -6.51 -8.44 -11.37
C SER A 9 -7.28 -7.31 -12.10
N MET A 10 -8.08 -6.52 -11.39
CA MET A 10 -8.81 -5.37 -11.94
C MET A 10 -8.05 -4.04 -11.78
N LEU A 11 -6.87 -4.06 -11.15
CA LEU A 11 -6.05 -2.89 -10.85
C LEU A 11 -4.88 -2.79 -11.83
N LYS A 12 -4.25 -1.62 -11.91
CA LYS A 12 -3.09 -1.37 -12.79
C LYS A 12 -1.82 -1.17 -11.97
N ARG A 13 -0.67 -1.51 -12.54
CA ARG A 13 0.61 -1.09 -11.96
C ARG A 13 0.76 0.43 -12.10
N PRO A 14 1.27 1.13 -11.07
CA PRO A 14 1.63 2.53 -11.20
C PRO A 14 2.79 2.69 -12.18
N SER A 15 2.84 3.86 -12.80
CA SER A 15 4.03 4.29 -13.53
C SER A 15 5.04 4.83 -12.53
N TYR A 16 6.31 4.47 -12.70
CA TYR A 16 7.41 4.96 -11.87
C TYR A 16 8.38 5.79 -12.69
N ASP A 17 9.00 6.79 -12.07
CA ASP A 17 10.10 7.56 -12.67
C ASP A 17 11.36 6.70 -12.74
N THR A 18 11.63 6.10 -13.89
CA THR A 18 12.74 5.16 -14.10
C THR A 18 14.13 5.74 -13.80
N SER A 19 14.28 7.07 -13.66
CA SER A 19 15.57 7.71 -13.33
C SER A 19 16.02 7.56 -11.86
N ARG A 20 15.12 7.21 -10.93
CA ARG A 20 15.41 7.17 -9.47
C ARG A 20 15.21 5.79 -8.87
N GLU A 21 16.05 5.27 -7.99
CA GLU A 21 15.85 3.91 -7.44
C GLU A 21 14.60 3.72 -6.57
N TYR A 22 14.02 4.82 -6.08
CA TYR A 22 12.89 4.83 -5.16
C TYR A 22 11.71 5.65 -5.70
N THR A 23 10.53 5.37 -5.16
CA THR A 23 9.33 6.21 -5.35
C THR A 23 8.97 6.86 -4.03
N GLY A 24 8.91 8.20 -4.03
CA GLY A 24 8.40 8.97 -2.89
C GLY A 24 6.87 9.09 -2.94
N VAL A 25 6.24 8.84 -1.79
CA VAL A 25 4.80 8.95 -1.62
C VAL A 25 4.44 9.63 -0.29
N GLN A 26 3.26 10.23 -0.25
CA GLN A 26 2.61 10.69 0.97
C GLN A 26 1.55 9.67 1.37
N ILE A 27 1.51 9.26 2.64
CA ILE A 27 0.42 8.42 3.16
C ILE A 27 -0.79 9.32 3.41
N LEU A 28 -1.89 9.06 2.72
CA LEU A 28 -3.18 9.72 2.95
C LEU A 28 -4.01 9.00 3.99
N LYS A 29 -3.91 7.66 4.01
CA LYS A 29 -4.67 6.81 4.93
C LYS A 29 -4.02 5.45 5.10
N THR A 30 -4.14 4.91 6.31
CA THR A 30 -3.63 3.59 6.68
C THR A 30 -4.75 2.71 7.21
N TYR A 31 -4.75 1.46 6.76
CA TYR A 31 -5.66 0.41 7.18
C TYR A 31 -4.82 -0.80 7.59
N PRO A 32 -4.41 -0.87 8.87
CA PRO A 32 -3.61 -1.97 9.36
C PRO A 32 -4.42 -3.28 9.36
N ALA A 33 -3.75 -4.40 9.12
CA ALA A 33 -4.31 -5.70 9.42
C ALA A 33 -4.64 -5.78 10.93
N GLN A 34 -5.84 -6.27 11.27
CA GLN A 34 -6.27 -6.40 12.66
C GLN A 34 -5.99 -7.79 13.24
N ILE A 35 -5.45 -8.70 12.42
CA ILE A 35 -5.18 -10.09 12.76
C ILE A 35 -3.80 -10.41 12.21
N ASP A 36 -2.97 -11.05 13.04
CA ASP A 36 -1.67 -11.55 12.63
C ASP A 36 -1.81 -12.59 11.52
N CYS A 37 -0.87 -12.57 10.59
CA CYS A 37 -0.85 -13.55 9.54
C CYS A 37 -0.33 -14.88 10.07
N ASN A 38 -1.05 -15.92 9.70
CA ASN A 38 -0.64 -17.29 9.96
C ASN A 38 -0.37 -18.01 8.63
N VAL A 39 0.10 -19.26 8.73
CA VAL A 39 0.48 -20.08 7.57
C VAL A 39 -0.66 -20.22 6.54
N ASN A 40 -1.92 -20.10 6.98
CA ASN A 40 -3.10 -20.38 6.16
C ASN A 40 -3.84 -19.10 5.69
N SER A 41 -3.55 -17.94 6.28
CA SER A 41 -4.26 -16.69 6.02
C SER A 41 -3.29 -15.53 5.90
N LYS A 42 -3.14 -15.01 4.67
CA LYS A 42 -2.39 -13.80 4.36
C LYS A 42 -3.32 -12.59 4.31
N TYR A 43 -3.26 -11.77 5.35
CA TYR A 43 -3.83 -10.42 5.41
C TYR A 43 -2.78 -9.38 4.99
N PHE A 44 -3.25 -8.23 4.54
CA PHE A 44 -2.39 -7.14 4.11
C PHE A 44 -2.79 -5.85 4.81
N ASP A 45 -1.77 -5.07 5.19
CA ASP A 45 -1.95 -3.66 5.46
C ASP A 45 -2.22 -2.95 4.14
N LEU A 46 -3.14 -1.99 4.16
CA LEU A 46 -3.43 -1.14 3.03
C LEU A 46 -3.08 0.31 3.34
N TYR A 47 -2.17 0.88 2.56
CA TYR A 47 -1.89 2.30 2.56
C TYR A 47 -2.47 2.93 1.30
N VAL A 48 -3.25 3.99 1.47
CA VAL A 48 -3.68 4.86 0.38
C VAL A 48 -2.68 5.99 0.29
N CYS A 49 -1.90 6.00 -0.77
CA CYS A 49 -0.78 6.90 -0.93
C CYS A 49 -0.95 7.83 -2.13
N LYS A 50 -0.39 9.03 -2.04
CA LYS A 50 -0.26 9.96 -3.17
C LYS A 50 1.19 9.98 -3.64
N GLN A 51 1.44 9.65 -4.90
CA GLN A 51 2.77 9.72 -5.49
C GLN A 51 3.18 11.19 -5.67
N ARG A 52 4.43 11.52 -5.35
CA ARG A 52 4.87 12.92 -5.40
C ARG A 52 5.04 13.48 -6.81
N THR A 53 5.50 12.66 -7.75
CA THR A 53 5.90 13.12 -9.09
C THR A 53 4.72 13.45 -9.99
N ASN A 54 3.73 12.58 -10.04
CA ASN A 54 2.56 12.68 -10.93
C ASN A 54 1.23 12.83 -10.17
N LEU A 55 1.28 12.90 -8.84
CA LEU A 55 0.12 13.09 -7.96
C LEU A 55 -0.90 11.95 -7.99
N ASP A 56 -0.52 10.79 -8.56
CA ASP A 56 -1.38 9.62 -8.63
C ASP A 56 -1.69 9.02 -7.26
N THR A 57 -2.91 8.52 -7.08
CA THR A 57 -3.23 7.67 -5.94
C THR A 57 -2.76 6.24 -6.21
N ILE A 58 -1.95 5.69 -5.29
CA ILE A 58 -1.46 4.32 -5.30
C ILE A 58 -1.96 3.61 -4.04
N TYR A 59 -2.55 2.45 -4.22
CA TYR A 59 -2.91 1.52 -3.14
C TYR A 59 -1.73 0.59 -2.88
N ILE A 60 -1.05 0.78 -1.77
CA ILE A 60 0.09 -0.03 -1.37
C ILE A 60 -0.38 -1.14 -0.44
N PHE A 61 -0.12 -2.37 -0.85
CA PHE A 61 -0.37 -3.58 -0.07
C PHE A 61 0.95 -4.06 0.54
N ASN A 62 1.00 -4.15 1.86
CA ASN A 62 2.14 -4.70 2.59
C ASN A 62 1.68 -5.97 3.29
N GLU A 63 2.44 -7.06 3.12
CA GLU A 63 2.11 -8.32 3.78
C GLU A 63 2.34 -8.16 5.28
N CYS A 64 1.23 -8.14 6.03
CA CYS A 64 1.14 -8.44 7.46
C CYS A 64 2.41 -8.20 8.28
N ALA A 65 2.88 -6.96 8.27
CA ALA A 65 4.00 -6.56 9.06
C ALA A 65 3.47 -5.70 10.19
N GLN A 66 4.25 -5.56 11.26
CA GLN A 66 3.99 -4.49 12.21
C GLN A 66 3.99 -3.16 11.44
N VAL A 67 2.84 -2.49 11.39
CA VAL A 67 2.72 -1.16 10.79
C VAL A 67 3.58 -0.22 11.60
N SER A 68 4.53 0.42 10.94
CA SER A 68 5.42 1.37 11.59
C SER A 68 4.63 2.59 12.08
N ASP A 69 5.04 3.15 13.24
CA ASP A 69 4.34 4.27 13.88
C ASP A 69 4.16 5.48 12.94
N PHE A 70 5.16 5.75 12.09
CA PHE A 70 5.10 6.82 11.09
C PHE A 70 3.92 6.68 10.10
N ALA A 71 3.43 5.46 9.89
CA ALA A 71 2.32 5.19 9.00
C ALA A 71 0.97 5.24 9.72
N LEU A 72 0.95 5.26 11.05
CA LEU A 72 -0.28 5.37 11.85
C LEU A 72 -0.68 6.83 12.05
N ASP A 73 0.29 7.73 12.21
CA ASP A 73 0.04 9.17 12.31
C ASP A 73 0.06 9.85 10.93
N THR A 74 -1.11 9.90 10.29
CA THR A 74 -1.28 10.59 9.00
C THR A 74 -1.51 12.10 9.14
N THR A 75 -1.47 12.66 10.37
CA THR A 75 -1.60 14.11 10.57
C THR A 75 -0.27 14.82 10.29
N ILE A 76 0.82 14.11 10.47
CA ILE A 76 2.16 14.55 10.10
C ILE A 76 2.33 14.24 8.61
N ASN A 77 2.70 15.25 7.82
CA ASN A 77 2.96 15.08 6.39
C ASN A 77 4.31 14.38 6.18
N ILE A 78 4.39 13.11 6.59
CA ILE A 78 5.61 12.31 6.52
C ILE A 78 5.81 11.84 5.09
N GLU A 79 6.99 12.13 4.57
CA GLU A 79 7.46 11.53 3.33
C GLU A 79 7.93 10.11 3.59
N VAL A 80 7.37 9.18 2.83
CA VAL A 80 7.80 7.78 2.87
C VAL A 80 8.20 7.35 1.47
N VAL A 81 9.09 6.38 1.40
CA VAL A 81 9.53 5.84 0.13
C VAL A 81 9.33 4.33 0.09
N PHE A 82 9.38 3.79 -1.12
CA PHE A 82 9.70 2.39 -1.34
C PHE A 82 10.70 2.28 -2.48
N TYR A 83 11.59 1.29 -2.37
CA TYR A 83 12.52 0.97 -3.44
C TYR A 83 11.83 0.12 -4.49
N ARG A 84 12.09 0.41 -5.76
CA ARG A 84 11.44 -0.33 -6.84
C ARG A 84 11.86 -1.79 -6.93
N ASN A 85 13.09 -2.09 -6.53
CA ASN A 85 13.61 -3.45 -6.52
C ASN A 85 12.96 -4.30 -5.41
N ASP A 86 12.39 -3.65 -4.39
CA ASP A 86 11.64 -4.31 -3.31
C ASP A 86 10.16 -4.55 -3.69
N THR A 87 9.71 -4.04 -4.85
CA THR A 87 8.35 -4.29 -5.36
C THR A 87 8.21 -5.74 -5.79
N LEU A 88 7.28 -6.47 -5.15
CA LEU A 88 6.97 -7.85 -5.52
C LEU A 88 6.49 -7.92 -6.97
N LYS A 89 7.24 -8.64 -7.80
CA LYS A 89 6.94 -8.82 -9.24
C LYS A 89 5.80 -9.81 -9.45
N SER A 90 5.73 -10.85 -8.62
CA SER A 90 4.62 -11.79 -8.54
C SER A 90 3.63 -11.30 -7.48
N HIS A 91 2.34 -11.25 -7.83
CA HIS A 91 1.29 -10.83 -6.91
C HIS A 91 0.15 -11.86 -6.88
N PRO A 92 -0.54 -12.00 -5.75
CA PRO A 92 -1.76 -12.79 -5.71
C PRO A 92 -2.85 -12.09 -6.54
N ASP A 93 -3.80 -12.87 -7.08
CA ASP A 93 -4.97 -12.32 -7.79
C ASP A 93 -5.93 -11.59 -6.85
N LYS A 94 -5.86 -11.92 -5.56
CA LYS A 94 -6.74 -11.42 -4.52
C LYS A 94 -5.98 -11.20 -3.23
N VAL A 95 -6.36 -10.18 -2.48
CA VAL A 95 -5.83 -9.90 -1.14
C VAL A 95 -6.96 -9.65 -0.17
N THR A 96 -6.73 -9.98 1.10
CA THR A 96 -7.68 -9.71 2.18
C THR A 96 -7.16 -8.56 3.04
N VAL A 97 -7.96 -7.49 3.17
CA VAL A 97 -7.62 -6.28 3.95
C VAL A 97 -8.74 -5.90 4.91
N PHE A 98 -8.43 -5.16 5.97
CA PHE A 98 -9.42 -4.66 6.94
C PHE A 98 -9.77 -3.20 6.65
N VAL A 99 -10.83 -2.97 5.87
CA VAL A 99 -11.22 -1.63 5.41
C VAL A 99 -12.72 -1.38 5.66
N PRO A 100 -13.19 -0.13 5.75
CA PRO A 100 -14.61 0.15 5.86
C PRO A 100 -15.38 -0.29 4.60
N LYS A 101 -16.67 -0.61 4.76
CA LYS A 101 -17.55 -0.98 3.64
C LYS A 101 -17.68 0.14 2.60
N THR A 102 -17.52 1.39 3.04
CA THR A 102 -17.57 2.58 2.20
C THR A 102 -16.32 2.79 1.34
N LEU A 103 -15.20 2.10 1.62
CA LEU A 103 -14.03 2.19 0.75
C LEU A 103 -14.35 1.53 -0.60
N GLN A 104 -14.25 2.34 -1.65
CA GLN A 104 -14.34 1.90 -3.04
C GLN A 104 -12.98 2.10 -3.71
N ILE A 105 -12.44 1.03 -4.28
CA ILE A 105 -11.25 1.08 -5.13
C ILE A 105 -11.75 0.99 -6.56
N SER A 106 -11.46 2.02 -7.36
CA SER A 106 -11.91 2.06 -8.75
C SER A 106 -11.26 0.97 -9.59
N LYS A 107 -11.98 0.48 -10.60
CA LYS A 107 -11.38 -0.32 -11.66
C LYS A 107 -10.25 0.51 -12.29
N ASN A 108 -9.09 -0.11 -12.53
CA ASN A 108 -7.87 0.55 -13.00
C ASN A 108 -7.13 1.44 -11.99
N ALA A 109 -7.51 1.44 -10.71
CA ALA A 109 -6.69 2.09 -9.69
C ALA A 109 -5.27 1.51 -9.66
N LYS A 110 -4.30 2.32 -9.27
CA LYS A 110 -2.88 1.93 -9.26
C LYS A 110 -2.54 1.19 -7.97
N TYR A 111 -1.77 0.11 -8.05
CA TYR A 111 -1.36 -0.64 -6.86
C TYR A 111 0.10 -1.08 -6.86
N ALA A 112 0.67 -1.25 -5.67
CA ALA A 112 1.99 -1.85 -5.50
C ALA A 112 2.01 -2.79 -4.29
N PHE A 113 2.80 -3.86 -4.38
CA PHE A 113 3.13 -4.72 -3.26
C PHE A 113 4.54 -4.40 -2.79
N VAL A 114 4.65 -3.56 -1.77
CA VAL A 114 5.92 -3.02 -1.26
C VAL A 114 5.84 -2.76 0.24
N LYS A 115 6.99 -2.80 0.90
CA LYS A 115 7.15 -2.26 2.25
C LYS A 115 7.53 -0.78 2.17
N LEU A 116 6.78 0.06 2.88
CA LEU A 116 7.12 1.47 3.04
C LEU A 116 8.29 1.62 4.01
N LYS A 117 9.22 2.52 3.69
CA LYS A 117 10.34 2.92 4.54
C LYS A 117 10.17 4.40 4.85
N GLY A 118 10.05 4.73 6.14
CA GLY A 118 10.07 6.13 6.58
C GLY A 118 11.43 6.74 6.26
N ILE A 119 11.44 7.89 5.60
CA ILE A 119 12.62 8.74 5.58
C ILE A 119 12.25 9.95 6.43
N VAL A 120 12.90 10.09 7.58
CA VAL A 120 12.95 11.39 8.25
C VAL A 120 13.99 12.17 7.46
N LEU A 121 13.54 13.04 6.55
CA LEU A 121 14.39 14.06 5.94
C LEU A 121 14.63 15.19 6.95
#